data_AF-A3VLE6-F1
#
_entry.id   AF-A3VLE6-F1
#
_cell.length_a   1.000
_cell.length_b   1.000
_cell.length_c   1.000
_cell.angle_alpha   90.00
_cell.angle_beta   90.00
_cell.angle_gamma   90.00
#
_symmetry.space_group_name_H-M   'P 1'
#
loop_
_entity.id
_entity.type
_entity.pdbx_description
1 polymer ?
#
loop_
_entity_poly.entity_id
_entity_poly.type
_entity_poly.pdbx_seq_one_letter_code
_entity_poly.pdbx_strand_id
1 'polypeptide(L)'
;MADERLTDKVKRLLPKDPSKSRKNTIRLRPDVGEIVCDVVLGRRTVAEVSRRTGIHRDTVDRFFAKFVTDDIKKAILADQSTHDELDRKINSGQDTVEKGLNSIITEQKELYRLLRDKVGDGRDIEDVLPGLSQLLRDQGQSYERLLKSYSLLKEKTTITLSINESPDWQQLQDVLYQVFEQYPDAFDMFRQLVRERRLRIE
;
A
#
# COMPACT_ATOMS: atom_id res chain seq x y z
N MET A 1 1.05 13.50 18.86
CA MET A 1 -0.17 14.22 18.45
C MET A 1 -1.05 13.20 17.77
N ALA A 2 -2.25 12.95 18.28
CA ALA A 2 -3.13 11.93 17.71
C ALA A 2 -3.50 12.35 16.29
N ASP A 3 -3.17 11.51 15.32
CA ASP A 3 -3.50 11.70 13.91
C ASP A 3 -5.03 11.69 13.80
N GLU A 4 -5.62 12.86 13.56
CA GLU A 4 -7.06 13.01 13.43
C GLU A 4 -7.48 12.30 12.14
N ARG A 5 -8.24 11.20 12.26
CA ARG A 5 -8.69 10.42 11.10
C ARG A 5 -9.32 11.37 10.07
N LEU A 6 -8.92 11.24 8.80
CA LEU A 6 -9.42 12.06 7.68
C LEU A 6 -10.95 12.23 7.69
N THR A 7 -11.69 11.20 8.11
CA THR A 7 -13.15 11.22 8.26
C THR A 7 -13.65 12.29 9.26
N ASP A 8 -12.95 12.50 10.36
CA ASP A 8 -13.30 13.49 11.39
C ASP A 8 -12.99 14.92 10.92
N LYS A 9 -11.85 15.09 10.25
CA LYS A 9 -11.45 16.33 9.58
C LYS A 9 -12.48 16.74 8.53
N VAL A 10 -12.90 15.82 7.66
CA VAL A 10 -13.93 16.05 6.64
C VAL A 10 -15.27 16.43 7.28
N LYS A 11 -15.68 15.75 8.36
CA LYS A 11 -16.92 16.07 9.08
C LYS A 11 -16.95 17.50 9.62
N ARG A 12 -15.80 18.04 10.04
CA ARG A 12 -15.65 19.43 10.50
C ARG A 12 -15.63 20.43 9.35
N LEU A 13 -15.04 20.06 8.21
CA LEU A 13 -14.93 20.91 7.02
C LEU A 13 -16.27 21.10 6.28
N LEU A 14 -17.23 20.19 6.48
CA LEU A 14 -18.56 20.31 5.86
C LEU A 14 -19.26 21.63 6.26
N PRO A 15 -19.66 22.48 5.28
CA PRO A 15 -20.24 23.79 5.57
C PRO A 15 -21.49 23.69 6.44
N LYS A 16 -21.68 24.59 7.41
CA LYS A 16 -22.93 24.66 8.21
C LYS A 16 -24.11 24.93 7.28
N ASP A 17 -25.23 24.22 7.46
CA ASP A 17 -26.41 24.42 6.62
C ASP A 17 -26.95 25.83 6.87
N PRO A 18 -26.97 26.72 5.87
CA PRO A 18 -27.46 28.08 6.05
C PRO A 18 -28.99 28.12 6.23
N SER A 19 -29.69 27.01 5.99
CA SER A 19 -31.14 26.94 6.05
C SER A 19 -31.66 26.46 7.41
N LYS A 20 -32.68 27.16 7.96
CA LYS A 20 -33.45 26.71 9.14
C LYS A 20 -34.36 25.50 8.84
N SER A 21 -34.35 24.99 7.61
CA SER A 21 -35.12 23.81 7.19
C SER A 21 -34.57 22.50 7.76
N ARG A 22 -35.34 21.43 7.59
CA ARG A 22 -35.00 20.07 8.02
C ARG A 22 -33.60 19.69 7.52
N LYS A 23 -32.71 19.35 8.47
CA LYS A 23 -31.34 18.92 8.16
C LYS A 23 -31.35 17.71 7.24
N ASN A 24 -30.44 17.69 6.26
CA ASN A 24 -30.26 16.55 5.36
C ASN A 24 -29.93 15.27 6.15
N THR A 25 -30.62 14.17 5.86
CA THR A 25 -30.52 12.89 6.56
C THR A 25 -29.09 12.33 6.57
N ILE A 26 -28.32 12.53 5.49
CA ILE A 26 -26.92 12.05 5.38
C ILE A 26 -26.03 12.75 6.40
N ARG A 27 -26.27 14.04 6.64
CA ARG A 27 -25.47 14.85 7.57
C ARG A 27 -25.61 14.43 9.03
N LEU A 28 -26.76 13.86 9.38
CA LEU A 28 -27.06 13.39 10.73
C LEU A 28 -26.41 12.04 11.02
N ARG A 29 -25.88 11.35 10.00
CA ARG A 29 -25.28 10.04 10.19
C ARG A 29 -23.91 10.14 10.85
N PRO A 30 -23.52 9.15 11.67
CA PRO A 30 -22.20 9.10 12.27
C PRO A 30 -21.10 8.92 11.21
N ASP A 31 -21.38 8.17 10.14
CA ASP A 31 -20.47 7.79 9.04
C ASP A 31 -20.40 8.82 7.90
N VAL A 32 -20.89 10.05 8.09
CA VAL A 32 -20.92 11.07 7.03
C VAL A 32 -19.54 11.39 6.45
N GLY A 33 -18.50 11.43 7.30
CA GLY A 33 -17.13 11.68 6.85
C GLY A 33 -16.62 10.57 5.93
N GLU A 34 -16.89 9.32 6.28
CA GLU A 34 -16.54 8.15 5.47
C GLU A 34 -17.29 8.16 4.12
N ILE A 35 -18.60 8.43 4.15
CA ILE A 35 -19.42 8.54 2.92
C ILE A 35 -18.84 9.58 1.96
N VAL A 36 -18.44 10.75 2.47
CA VAL A 36 -17.87 11.81 1.64
C VAL A 36 -16.52 11.39 1.08
N CYS A 37 -15.64 10.81 1.90
CA CYS A 37 -14.35 10.29 1.43
C CYS A 37 -14.53 9.23 0.35
N ASP A 38 -15.40 8.24 0.56
CA ASP A 38 -15.62 7.13 -0.38
C ASP A 38 -16.08 7.61 -1.76
N VAL A 39 -16.96 8.61 -1.81
CA VAL A 39 -17.45 9.15 -3.09
C VAL A 39 -16.41 10.05 -3.75
N VAL A 40 -15.70 10.88 -2.98
CA VAL A 40 -14.67 11.79 -3.53
C VAL A 40 -13.46 11.03 -4.05
N LEU A 41 -13.06 9.95 -3.36
CA LEU A 41 -11.95 9.07 -3.76
C LEU A 41 -12.36 8.04 -4.82
N GLY A 42 -13.63 8.00 -5.23
CA GLY A 42 -14.12 7.06 -6.24
C GLY A 42 -14.25 5.60 -5.77
N ARG A 43 -14.09 5.32 -4.46
CA ARG A 43 -14.23 3.98 -3.87
C ARG A 43 -15.67 3.45 -3.96
N ARG A 44 -16.65 4.37 -3.96
CA ARG A 44 -18.07 4.04 -4.12
C ARG A 44 -18.77 5.10 -4.95
N THR A 45 -19.71 4.67 -5.78
CA THR A 45 -20.63 5.56 -6.49
C THR A 45 -21.75 6.06 -5.57
N VAL A 46 -22.39 7.17 -5.95
CA VAL A 46 -23.58 7.69 -5.23
C VAL A 46 -24.72 6.65 -5.20
N ALA A 47 -24.86 5.84 -6.24
CA ALA A 47 -25.85 4.77 -6.29
C ALA A 47 -25.57 3.65 -5.26
N GLU A 48 -24.31 3.31 -5.02
CA GLU A 48 -23.92 2.34 -4.00
C GLU A 48 -24.09 2.89 -2.60
N VAL A 49 -23.73 4.16 -2.38
CA VAL A 49 -23.99 4.85 -1.10
C VAL A 49 -25.48 4.91 -0.82
N SER A 50 -26.32 5.21 -1.82
CA SER A 50 -27.78 5.22 -1.70
C SER A 50 -28.30 3.85 -1.25
N ARG A 51 -27.88 2.76 -1.89
CA ARG A 51 -28.23 1.38 -1.50
C ARG A 51 -27.75 1.03 -0.09
N ARG A 52 -26.50 1.35 0.26
CA ARG A 52 -25.91 1.08 1.57
C ARG A 52 -26.63 1.81 2.70
N THR A 53 -26.98 3.07 2.47
CA THR A 53 -27.53 3.95 3.52
C THR A 53 -29.05 3.89 3.61
N GLY A 54 -29.73 3.29 2.63
CA GLY A 54 -31.19 3.30 2.51
C GLY A 54 -31.77 4.67 2.18
N ILE A 55 -30.94 5.61 1.73
CA ILE A 55 -31.34 6.98 1.40
C ILE A 55 -31.53 7.08 -0.11
N HIS A 56 -32.63 7.69 -0.55
CA HIS A 56 -32.90 7.90 -1.97
C HIS A 56 -31.75 8.63 -2.67
N ARG A 57 -31.37 8.16 -3.87
CA ARG A 57 -30.24 8.67 -4.66
C ARG A 57 -30.23 10.19 -4.78
N ASP A 58 -31.36 10.80 -5.16
CA ASP A 58 -31.46 12.26 -5.33
C ASP A 58 -31.17 13.06 -4.04
N THR A 59 -31.37 12.45 -2.87
CA THR A 59 -31.03 13.09 -1.58
C THR A 59 -29.52 13.06 -1.35
N VAL A 60 -28.86 11.99 -1.81
CA VAL A 60 -27.40 11.85 -1.82
C VAL A 60 -26.79 12.82 -2.83
N ASP A 61 -27.29 12.84 -4.07
CA ASP A 61 -26.81 13.75 -5.10
C ASP A 61 -26.94 15.23 -4.66
N ARG A 62 -28.09 15.62 -4.10
CA ARG A 62 -28.28 16.98 -3.56
C ARG A 62 -27.36 17.30 -2.38
N PHE A 63 -27.03 16.31 -1.55
CA PHE A 63 -26.09 16.51 -0.46
C PHE A 63 -24.69 16.80 -0.99
N PHE A 64 -24.19 15.99 -1.92
CA PHE A 64 -22.86 16.19 -2.52
C PHE A 64 -22.78 17.52 -3.27
N ALA A 65 -23.79 17.85 -4.07
CA ALA A 65 -23.85 19.12 -4.79
C ALA A 65 -23.87 20.35 -3.86
N LYS A 66 -24.52 20.25 -2.70
CA LYS A 66 -24.69 21.38 -1.76
C LYS A 66 -23.53 21.54 -0.77
N PHE A 67 -22.94 20.44 -0.31
CA PHE A 67 -22.03 20.47 0.86
C PHE A 67 -20.60 20.02 0.55
N VAL A 68 -20.36 19.31 -0.56
CA VAL A 68 -19.02 18.84 -0.94
C VAL A 68 -18.43 19.81 -1.96
N THR A 69 -17.82 20.87 -1.44
CA THR A 69 -17.16 21.91 -2.25
C THR A 69 -15.85 21.39 -2.85
N ASP A 70 -15.35 22.07 -3.88
CA ASP A 70 -14.09 21.69 -4.52
C ASP A 70 -12.88 21.81 -3.57
N ASP A 71 -12.92 22.71 -2.58
CA ASP A 71 -11.89 22.81 -1.55
C ASP A 71 -11.86 21.57 -0.64
N ILE A 72 -13.04 21.01 -0.31
CA ILE A 72 -13.13 19.76 0.46
C ILE A 72 -12.61 18.60 -0.37
N LYS A 73 -12.95 18.53 -1.66
CA LYS A 73 -12.42 17.51 -2.57
C LYS A 73 -10.90 17.58 -2.65
N LYS A 74 -10.33 18.77 -2.85
CA LYS A 74 -8.88 19.00 -2.87
C LYS A 74 -8.22 18.58 -1.57
N ALA A 75 -8.81 18.93 -0.43
CA ALA A 75 -8.26 18.56 0.88
C ALA A 75 -8.22 17.03 1.06
N ILE A 76 -9.27 16.32 0.65
CA ILE A 76 -9.34 14.85 0.71
C ILE A 76 -8.30 14.21 -0.21
N LEU A 77 -8.19 14.68 -1.45
CA LEU A 77 -7.23 14.15 -2.42
C LEU A 77 -5.77 14.41 -2.00
N ALA A 78 -5.48 15.58 -1.43
CA ALA A 78 -4.15 15.92 -0.92
C ALA A 78 -3.75 15.02 0.25
N ASP A 79 -4.66 14.78 1.19
CA ASP A 79 -4.44 13.88 2.34
C ASP A 79 -4.15 12.46 1.85
N GLN A 80 -4.95 11.94 0.91
CA GLN A 80 -4.73 10.62 0.30
C GLN A 80 -3.37 10.54 -0.41
N SER A 81 -3.01 11.54 -1.22
CA SER A 81 -1.72 11.55 -1.92
C SER A 81 -0.52 11.55 -0.96
N THR A 82 -0.66 12.17 0.22
CA THR A 82 0.38 12.19 1.25
C THR A 82 0.55 10.81 1.87
N HIS A 83 -0.56 10.10 2.13
CA HIS A 83 -0.53 8.72 2.60
C HIS A 83 0.09 7.79 1.54
N ASP A 84 -0.30 7.92 0.27
CA ASP A 84 0.26 7.10 -0.81
C ASP A 84 1.78 7.34 -0.99
N GLU A 85 2.25 8.59 -0.84
CA GLU A 85 3.69 8.90 -0.88
C GLU A 85 4.44 8.31 0.32
N LEU A 86 3.85 8.39 1.52
CA LEU A 86 4.42 7.80 2.73
C LEU A 86 4.52 6.28 2.60
N ASP A 87 3.48 5.64 2.08
CA ASP A 87 3.43 4.19 1.85
C ASP A 87 4.49 3.76 0.84
N ARG A 88 4.65 4.50 -0.27
CA ARG A 88 5.72 4.28 -1.25
C ARG A 88 7.10 4.43 -0.62
N LYS A 89 7.33 5.45 0.21
CA LYS A 89 8.61 5.65 0.92
C LYS A 89 8.91 4.54 1.90
N ILE A 90 7.90 4.09 2.66
CA ILE A 90 8.04 2.97 3.60
C ILE A 90 8.40 1.70 2.83
N ASN A 91 7.67 1.37 1.78
CA ASN A 91 7.92 0.17 0.96
C ASN A 91 9.32 0.22 0.29
N SER A 92 9.71 1.36 -0.27
CA SER A 92 11.04 1.53 -0.89
C SER A 92 12.18 1.46 0.13
N GLY A 93 12.01 2.07 1.29
CA GLY A 93 12.98 2.00 2.39
C GLY A 93 13.10 0.56 2.88
N GLN A 94 11.97 -0.15 2.93
CA GLN A 94 11.94 -1.56 3.29
C GLN A 94 12.75 -2.44 2.32
N ASP A 95 12.50 -2.33 1.02
CA ASP A 95 13.23 -3.12 0.03
C ASP A 95 14.74 -2.81 0.03
N THR A 96 15.13 -1.58 0.36
CA THR A 96 16.55 -1.19 0.49
C THR A 96 17.22 -1.90 1.68
N VAL A 97 16.55 -1.97 2.83
CA VAL A 97 17.06 -2.67 4.02
C VAL A 97 17.19 -4.17 3.75
N GLU A 98 16.20 -4.78 3.13
CA GLU A 98 16.23 -6.20 2.78
C GLU A 98 17.38 -6.54 1.83
N LYS A 99 17.59 -5.72 0.79
CA LYS A 99 18.72 -5.86 -0.13
C LYS A 99 20.05 -5.72 0.59
N GLY A 100 20.20 -4.70 1.45
CA GLY A 100 21.42 -4.48 2.22
C GLY A 100 21.78 -5.66 3.13
N LEU A 101 20.79 -6.22 3.83
CA LEU A 101 20.99 -7.39 4.69
C LEU A 101 21.40 -8.64 3.89
N ASN A 102 20.77 -8.87 2.74
CA ASN A 102 21.12 -9.98 1.86
C ASN A 102 22.54 -9.84 1.29
N SER A 103 22.99 -8.62 0.96
CA SER A 103 24.37 -8.37 0.53
C SER A 103 25.37 -8.67 1.64
N ILE A 104 25.13 -8.20 2.86
CA ILE A 104 26.01 -8.48 4.02
C ILE A 104 26.12 -9.98 4.29
N ILE A 105 25.00 -10.71 4.24
CA ILE A 105 24.99 -12.17 4.43
C ILE A 105 25.80 -12.87 3.33
N THR A 106 25.75 -12.37 2.10
CA THR A 106 26.50 -12.93 0.97
C THR A 106 28.00 -12.69 1.13
N GLU A 107 28.41 -11.47 1.45
CA GLU A 107 29.82 -11.13 1.73
C GLU A 107 30.37 -11.94 2.90
N GLN A 108 29.58 -12.15 3.96
CA GLN A 108 30.00 -13.02 5.06
C GLN A 108 30.23 -14.47 4.61
N LYS A 109 29.36 -15.02 3.77
CA LYS A 109 29.55 -16.39 3.23
C LYS A 109 30.81 -16.48 2.37
N GLU A 110 31.15 -15.43 1.63
CA GLU A 110 32.39 -15.35 0.85
C GLU A 110 33.62 -15.24 1.75
N LEU A 111 33.59 -14.39 2.78
CA LEU A 111 34.65 -14.31 3.79
C LEU A 111 34.89 -15.65 4.46
N TYR A 112 33.82 -16.41 4.77
CA TYR A 112 33.94 -17.77 5.29
C TYR A 112 34.67 -18.73 4.35
N ARG A 113 34.36 -18.67 3.05
CA ARG A 113 35.04 -19.49 2.03
C ARG A 113 36.51 -19.12 1.92
N LEU A 114 36.81 -17.82 1.83
CA LEU A 114 38.19 -17.31 1.76
C LEU A 114 39.00 -17.67 3.01
N LEU A 115 38.39 -17.57 4.21
CA LEU A 115 39.04 -17.95 5.47
C LEU A 115 39.36 -19.45 5.48
N ARG A 116 38.41 -20.28 5.03
CA ARG A 116 38.57 -21.73 4.92
C ARG A 116 39.65 -22.12 3.91
N ASP A 117 39.72 -21.45 2.77
CA ASP A 117 40.71 -21.73 1.73
C ASP A 117 42.13 -21.33 2.16
N LYS A 118 42.28 -20.24 2.94
CA LYS A 118 43.58 -19.80 3.47
C LYS A 118 44.13 -20.65 4.61
N VAL A 119 43.31 -21.48 5.27
CA VAL A 119 43.77 -22.44 6.29
C VAL A 119 44.77 -23.45 5.70
N GLY A 120 44.74 -23.69 4.39
CA GLY A 120 45.65 -24.62 3.73
C GLY A 120 47.08 -24.10 3.47
N ASP A 121 47.34 -22.79 3.63
CA ASP A 121 48.49 -22.13 2.98
C ASP A 121 49.45 -21.40 3.95
N GLY A 122 49.18 -21.31 5.26
CA GLY A 122 50.09 -20.61 6.19
C GLY A 122 49.82 -20.81 7.68
N ARG A 123 50.89 -21.08 8.45
CA ARG A 123 50.88 -21.38 9.90
C ARG A 123 50.48 -20.20 10.80
N ASP A 124 50.46 -18.97 10.31
CA ASP A 124 50.25 -17.77 11.14
C ASP A 124 48.79 -17.44 11.46
N ILE A 125 47.81 -18.12 10.82
CA ILE A 125 46.38 -17.84 11.03
C ILE A 125 45.74 -18.89 11.96
N GLU A 126 46.36 -20.06 12.17
CA GLU A 126 45.77 -21.20 12.89
C GLU A 126 45.30 -20.87 14.31
N ASP A 127 46.03 -20.01 15.03
CA ASP A 127 45.70 -19.63 16.42
C ASP A 127 44.53 -18.62 16.52
N VAL A 128 44.31 -17.80 15.49
CA VAL A 128 43.29 -16.74 15.46
C VAL A 128 42.01 -17.19 14.72
N LEU A 129 42.15 -18.22 13.88
CA LEU A 129 41.10 -18.83 13.06
C LEU A 129 39.84 -19.26 13.84
N PRO A 130 39.96 -19.91 15.01
CA PRO A 130 38.78 -20.30 15.80
C PRO A 130 37.99 -19.08 16.28
N GLY A 131 38.69 -18.03 16.76
CA GLY A 131 38.07 -16.79 17.24
C GLY A 131 37.39 -16.00 16.13
N LEU A 132 38.04 -15.87 14.97
CA LEU A 132 37.46 -15.21 13.79
C LEU A 132 36.29 -15.99 13.20
N SER A 133 36.38 -17.33 13.14
CA SER A 133 35.29 -18.19 12.68
C SER A 133 34.08 -18.12 13.60
N GLN A 134 34.30 -18.01 14.90
CA GLN A 134 33.22 -17.87 15.88
C GLN A 134 32.57 -16.49 15.80
N LEU A 135 33.36 -15.42 15.69
CA LEU A 135 32.85 -14.05 15.57
C LEU A 135 32.06 -13.84 14.27
N LEU A 136 32.52 -14.40 13.15
CA LEU A 136 31.77 -14.41 11.89
C LEU A 136 30.45 -15.22 12.01
N ARG A 137 30.41 -16.25 12.86
CA ARG A 137 29.21 -17.10 13.06
C ARG A 137 28.18 -16.35 13.87
N ASP A 138 28.63 -15.72 14.94
CA ASP A 138 27.79 -14.93 15.83
C ASP A 138 27.23 -13.70 15.10
N GLN A 139 28.04 -13.05 14.24
CA GLN A 139 27.56 -11.99 13.37
C GLN A 139 26.53 -12.51 12.35
N GLY A 140 26.80 -13.64 11.67
CA GLY A 140 25.86 -14.23 10.72
C GLY A 140 24.50 -14.57 11.35
N GLN A 141 24.52 -15.19 12.54
CA GLN A 141 23.30 -15.45 13.30
C GLN A 141 22.58 -14.17 13.76
N SER A 142 23.32 -13.09 14.00
CA SER A 142 22.73 -11.80 14.38
C SER A 142 22.06 -11.13 13.17
N TYR A 143 22.67 -11.20 11.99
CA TYR A 143 22.06 -10.70 10.75
C TYR A 143 20.85 -11.54 10.32
N GLU A 144 20.88 -12.86 10.47
CA GLU A 144 19.71 -13.71 10.21
C GLU A 144 18.56 -13.41 11.18
N ARG A 145 18.85 -13.18 12.46
CA ARG A 145 17.83 -12.75 13.45
C ARG A 145 17.26 -11.39 13.08
N LEU A 146 18.11 -10.44 12.70
CA LEU A 146 17.68 -9.11 12.29
C LEU A 146 16.83 -9.18 11.02
N LEU A 147 17.22 -9.99 10.04
CA LEU A 147 16.44 -10.24 8.82
C LEU A 147 15.07 -10.83 9.16
N LYS A 148 14.99 -11.83 10.04
CA LYS A 148 13.70 -12.41 10.49
C LYS A 148 12.82 -11.39 11.20
N SER A 149 13.37 -10.62 12.14
CA SER A 149 12.64 -9.55 12.83
C SER A 149 12.18 -8.48 11.86
N TYR A 150 13.02 -8.16 10.87
CA TYR A 150 12.73 -7.22 9.82
C TYR A 150 11.64 -7.74 8.86
N SER A 151 11.65 -9.01 8.47
CA SER A 151 10.58 -9.63 7.66
C SER A 151 9.24 -9.65 8.40
N LEU A 152 9.25 -9.94 9.71
CA LEU A 152 8.04 -9.86 10.54
C LEU A 152 7.53 -8.43 10.68
N LEU A 153 8.44 -7.45 10.77
CA LEU A 153 8.07 -6.05 10.78
C LEU A 153 7.54 -5.63 9.41
N LYS A 154 8.17 -6.05 8.31
CA LYS A 154 7.72 -5.84 6.93
C LYS A 154 6.29 -6.36 6.78
N GLU A 155 6.02 -7.62 7.12
CA GLU A 155 4.67 -8.20 7.06
C GLU A 155 3.62 -7.38 7.84
N LYS A 156 3.98 -6.84 9.01
CA LYS A 156 3.08 -6.00 9.82
C LYS A 156 2.94 -4.56 9.35
N THR A 157 3.85 -4.08 8.52
CA THR A 157 3.94 -2.67 8.09
C THR A 157 3.71 -2.52 6.58
N THR A 158 3.72 -3.61 5.82
CA THR A 158 3.36 -3.64 4.41
C THR A 158 1.86 -3.45 4.30
N ILE A 159 1.46 -2.27 3.85
CA ILE A 159 0.08 -1.98 3.52
C ILE A 159 -0.21 -2.63 2.16
N THR A 160 -0.96 -3.72 2.18
CA THR A 160 -1.49 -4.34 0.96
C THR A 160 -2.73 -3.56 0.52
N LEU A 161 -2.53 -2.52 -0.29
CA LEU A 161 -3.65 -1.95 -1.04
C LEU A 161 -4.08 -2.97 -2.09
N SER A 162 -5.34 -3.37 -2.02
CA SER A 162 -5.96 -4.15 -3.10
C SER A 162 -5.89 -3.30 -4.37
N ILE A 163 -5.36 -3.86 -5.47
CA ILE A 163 -5.26 -3.17 -6.76
C ILE A 163 -6.63 -2.61 -7.19
N ASN A 164 -7.73 -3.27 -6.79
CA ASN A 164 -9.09 -2.83 -7.06
C ASN A 164 -9.47 -1.46 -6.45
N GLU A 165 -8.74 -0.99 -5.44
CA GLU A 165 -8.99 0.30 -4.77
C GLU A 165 -8.09 1.44 -5.30
N SER A 166 -7.16 1.12 -6.21
CA SER A 166 -6.26 2.11 -6.81
C SER A 166 -6.92 2.80 -8.01
N PRO A 167 -6.93 4.14 -8.09
CA PRO A 167 -7.40 4.87 -9.28
C PRO A 167 -6.58 4.52 -10.53
N ASP A 168 -5.35 4.04 -10.38
CA ASP A 168 -4.48 3.59 -11.47
C ASP A 168 -4.98 2.27 -12.10
N TRP A 169 -5.80 1.48 -11.39
CA TRP A 169 -6.39 0.26 -11.92
C TRP A 169 -7.39 0.54 -13.04
N GLN A 170 -8.18 1.61 -12.90
CA GLN A 170 -9.12 2.03 -13.95
C GLN A 170 -8.36 2.43 -15.22
N GLN A 171 -7.25 3.16 -15.08
CA GLN A 171 -6.39 3.54 -16.21
C GLN A 171 -5.72 2.32 -16.85
N LEU A 172 -5.28 1.35 -16.03
CA LEU A 172 -4.72 0.11 -16.55
C LEU A 172 -5.77 -0.71 -17.30
N GLN A 173 -7.02 -0.77 -16.82
CA GLN A 173 -8.12 -1.41 -17.53
C GLN A 173 -8.41 -0.73 -18.87
N ASP A 174 -8.44 0.61 -18.92
CA ASP A 174 -8.67 1.36 -20.16
C ASP A 174 -7.55 1.11 -21.18
N VAL A 175 -6.29 1.11 -20.74
CA VAL A 175 -5.13 0.80 -21.61
C VAL A 175 -5.18 -0.64 -22.11
N LEU A 176 -5.45 -1.60 -21.23
CA LEU A 176 -5.59 -3.01 -21.62
C LEU A 176 -6.74 -3.20 -22.60
N TYR A 177 -7.86 -2.51 -22.39
CA TYR A 177 -9.00 -2.55 -23.30
C TYR A 177 -8.63 -2.02 -24.69
N GLN A 178 -7.97 -0.87 -24.78
CA GLN A 178 -7.49 -0.32 -26.06
C GLN A 178 -6.49 -1.24 -26.76
N VAL A 179 -5.59 -1.87 -26.00
CA VAL A 179 -4.61 -2.84 -26.54
C VAL A 179 -5.33 -4.07 -27.08
N PHE A 180 -6.33 -4.60 -26.37
CA PHE A 180 -7.09 -5.77 -26.82
C PHE A 180 -8.03 -5.46 -27.98
N GLU A 181 -8.54 -4.22 -28.08
CA GLU A 181 -9.31 -3.75 -29.23
C GLU A 181 -8.43 -3.64 -30.49
N GLN A 182 -7.19 -3.16 -30.35
CA GLN A 182 -6.25 -3.05 -31.46
C GLN A 182 -5.59 -4.37 -31.84
N TYR A 183 -5.39 -5.27 -30.88
CA TYR A 183 -4.72 -6.56 -31.06
C TYR A 183 -5.52 -7.69 -30.41
N PRO A 184 -6.56 -8.21 -31.09
CA PRO A 184 -7.42 -9.28 -30.56
C PRO A 184 -6.64 -10.54 -30.15
N ASP A 185 -5.59 -10.87 -30.90
CA ASP A 185 -4.74 -12.03 -30.67
C ASP A 185 -4.02 -11.97 -29.30
N ALA A 186 -3.70 -10.75 -28.83
CA ALA A 186 -3.10 -10.53 -27.53
C ALA A 186 -4.08 -10.80 -26.37
N PHE A 187 -5.38 -10.62 -26.60
CA PHE A 187 -6.43 -10.91 -25.63
C PHE A 187 -6.59 -12.41 -25.40
N ASP A 188 -6.52 -13.21 -26.46
CA ASP A 188 -6.61 -14.67 -26.35
C ASP A 188 -5.39 -15.25 -25.62
N MET A 189 -4.19 -14.73 -25.93
CA MET A 189 -2.96 -15.06 -25.19
C MET A 189 -3.06 -14.65 -23.72
N PHE A 190 -3.59 -13.46 -23.43
CA PHE A 190 -3.80 -12.99 -22.07
C PHE A 190 -4.78 -13.89 -21.29
N ARG A 191 -5.91 -14.28 -21.90
CA ARG A 191 -6.87 -15.22 -21.30
C ARG A 191 -6.26 -16.58 -21.01
N GLN A 192 -5.41 -17.08 -21.91
CA GLN A 192 -4.71 -18.34 -21.70
C GLN A 192 -3.77 -18.25 -20.50
N LEU A 193 -2.98 -17.19 -20.39
CA LEU A 193 -2.07 -16.94 -19.27
C LEU A 193 -2.79 -16.76 -17.93
N VAL A 194 -3.95 -16.08 -17.91
CA VAL A 194 -4.78 -15.92 -16.71
C VAL A 194 -5.31 -17.27 -16.21
N ARG A 195 -5.74 -18.14 -17.13
CA ARG A 195 -6.19 -19.51 -16.83
C ARG A 195 -5.05 -20.38 -16.30
N GLU A 196 -3.89 -20.36 -16.95
CA GLU A 196 -2.71 -21.14 -16.56
C GLU A 196 -2.16 -20.72 -15.20
N ARG A 197 -2.14 -19.40 -14.91
CA ARG A 197 -1.63 -18.87 -13.65
C ARG A 197 -2.64 -18.82 -12.51
N ARG A 198 -3.89 -19.28 -12.73
CA ARG A 198 -4.99 -19.26 -11.73
C ARG A 198 -5.15 -17.90 -11.04
N LEU A 199 -5.03 -16.81 -11.79
CA LEU A 199 -5.33 -15.50 -11.26
C LEU A 199 -6.84 -15.44 -11.00
N ARG A 200 -7.25 -15.46 -9.73
CA ARG A 200 -8.62 -15.14 -9.33
C ARG A 200 -8.79 -13.64 -9.47
N ILE A 201 -9.25 -13.23 -10.64
CA ILE A 201 -9.80 -11.89 -10.84
C ILE A 201 -11.24 -11.98 -10.29
N GLU A 202 -11.39 -11.72 -8.98
CA GLU A 202 -12.68 -11.48 -8.33
C GLU A 202 -12.94 -9.96 -8.24
#